data_AF-A0A7C9CJI1-F1
#
_entry.id   AF-A0A7C9CJI1-F1
#
_cell.length_a   1.000
_cell.length_b   1.000
_cell.length_c   1.000
_cell.angle_alpha   90.00
_cell.angle_beta   90.00
_cell.angle_gamma   90.00
#
_symmetry.space_group_name_H-M   'P 1'
#
loop_
_entity.id
_entity.type
_entity.pdbx_description
1 polymer ?
#
loop_
_entity_poly.entity_id
_entity_poly.type
_entity_poly.pdbx_seq_one_letter_code
_entity_poly.pdbx_strand_id
1 'polypeptide(L)'
;DDTLGVFHTHAIAGVLGGALTGLFAQPDLSSMFLPNPSFKGAFYGHGMQFVKQLVGASFIIGWNVVVTSIILLVIRVFLPLRMPDEELLIGDDAAHGEDAYALAGQGQREKSTKNGNNFFAEARNLSPV
;
A
#
# COMPACT_ATOMS: atom_id res chain seq x y z
N ASP A 1 5.77 6.99 -2.82
CA ASP A 1 5.76 6.65 -1.40
C ASP A 1 5.19 5.25 -1.26
N ASP A 2 5.96 4.30 -0.74
CA ASP A 2 5.53 2.93 -0.46
C ASP A 2 5.17 2.88 1.02
N THR A 3 3.92 3.25 1.31
CA THR A 3 3.46 3.62 2.65
C THR A 3 3.64 2.52 3.69
N LEU A 4 3.58 1.26 3.27
CA LEU A 4 3.75 0.09 4.14
C LEU A 4 5.11 -0.62 3.94
N GLY A 5 5.99 -0.08 3.08
CA GLY A 5 7.28 -0.68 2.81
C GLY A 5 7.19 -2.03 2.09
N VAL A 6 6.10 -2.31 1.38
CA VAL A 6 5.84 -3.62 0.76
C VAL A 6 6.87 -3.94 -0.31
N PHE A 7 7.32 -2.95 -1.09
CA PHE A 7 8.26 -3.17 -2.18
C PHE A 7 9.60 -3.69 -1.66
N HIS A 8 10.17 -3.06 -0.63
CA HIS A 8 11.48 -3.47 -0.12
C HIS A 8 11.39 -4.76 0.72
N THR A 9 10.35 -4.91 1.54
CA THR A 9 10.20 -6.09 2.41
C THR A 9 9.72 -7.34 1.68
N HIS A 10 8.97 -7.21 0.59
CA HIS A 10 8.41 -8.36 -0.14
C HIS A 10 9.05 -8.53 -1.51
N ALA A 11 9.06 -7.50 -2.36
CA ALA A 11 9.54 -7.67 -3.74
C ALA A 11 11.06 -7.89 -3.77
N ILE A 12 11.83 -7.01 -3.11
CA ILE A 12 13.31 -7.15 -3.08
C ILE A 12 13.73 -8.38 -2.29
N ALA A 13 13.16 -8.59 -1.10
CA ALA A 13 13.46 -9.77 -0.28
C ALA A 13 13.09 -11.08 -1.00
N GLY A 14 11.96 -11.11 -1.71
CA GLY A 14 11.51 -12.27 -2.47
C GLY A 14 12.42 -12.61 -3.65
N VAL A 15 12.84 -11.60 -4.43
CA VAL A 15 13.81 -11.80 -5.54
C VAL A 15 15.15 -12.27 -5.00
N LEU A 16 15.65 -11.63 -3.93
CA LEU A 16 16.90 -12.05 -3.27
C LEU A 16 16.80 -13.48 -2.74
N GLY A 17 15.71 -13.82 -2.06
CA GLY A 17 15.46 -15.17 -1.55
C GLY A 17 15.44 -16.21 -2.67
N GLY A 18 14.71 -15.94 -3.76
CA GLY A 18 14.67 -16.82 -4.93
C GLY A 18 16.03 -17.01 -5.57
N ALA A 19 16.81 -15.94 -5.72
CA ALA A 19 18.19 -15.98 -6.22
C ALA A 19 19.09 -16.82 -5.31
N LEU A 20 19.01 -16.64 -3.99
CA LEU A 20 19.76 -17.43 -3.02
C LEU A 20 19.35 -18.90 -3.05
N THR A 21 18.06 -19.24 -3.20
CA THR A 21 17.62 -20.63 -3.46
C THR A 21 18.28 -21.19 -4.72
N GLY A 22 18.38 -20.37 -5.77
CA GLY A 22 19.06 -20.72 -7.01
C GLY A 22 20.54 -21.11 -6.83
N LEU A 23 21.20 -20.53 -5.84
CA LEU A 23 22.60 -20.79 -5.51
C LEU A 23 22.78 -21.94 -4.50
N PHE A 24 21.97 -21.93 -3.44
CA PHE A 24 22.18 -22.71 -2.21
C PHE A 24 21.19 -23.87 -2.01
N ALA A 25 20.31 -24.18 -2.96
CA ALA A 25 19.40 -25.34 -2.82
C ALA A 25 20.19 -26.65 -2.60
N GLN A 26 20.14 -27.16 -1.36
CA GLN A 26 20.94 -28.29 -0.92
C GLN A 26 20.30 -29.61 -1.42
N PRO A 27 21.06 -30.52 -2.06
CA PRO A 27 20.50 -31.70 -2.72
C PRO A 27 19.74 -32.64 -1.77
N ASP A 28 20.28 -32.92 -0.57
CA ASP A 28 19.68 -33.90 0.35
C ASP A 28 18.33 -33.38 0.87
N LEU A 29 18.29 -32.12 1.32
CA LEU A 29 17.06 -31.43 1.72
C LEU A 29 16.05 -31.35 0.57
N SER A 30 16.51 -31.06 -0.65
CA SER A 30 15.63 -30.98 -1.82
C SER A 30 15.02 -32.33 -2.15
N SER A 31 15.80 -33.41 -2.07
CA SER A 31 15.34 -34.79 -2.35
C SER A 31 14.36 -35.35 -1.30
N MET A 32 14.32 -34.77 -0.09
CA MET A 32 13.31 -35.13 0.91
C MET A 32 11.89 -34.73 0.50
N PHE A 33 11.75 -33.65 -0.28
CA PHE A 33 10.45 -33.07 -0.64
C PHE A 33 10.15 -33.11 -2.15
N LEU A 34 11.17 -33.23 -2.99
CA LEU A 34 11.03 -33.17 -4.44
C LEU A 34 11.40 -34.52 -5.08
N PRO A 35 10.59 -35.02 -6.02
CA PRO A 35 10.80 -36.33 -6.63
C PRO A 35 11.98 -36.38 -7.61
N ASN A 36 12.59 -35.24 -7.97
CA ASN A 36 13.67 -35.16 -8.95
C ASN A 36 14.98 -34.67 -8.30
N PRO A 37 16.07 -35.44 -8.38
CA PRO A 37 17.38 -35.06 -7.83
C PRO A 37 18.05 -33.89 -8.57
N SER A 38 17.47 -33.42 -9.67
CA SER A 38 17.98 -32.28 -10.46
C SER A 38 17.70 -30.92 -9.81
N PHE A 39 16.90 -30.85 -8.74
CA PHE A 39 16.62 -29.62 -8.00
C PHE A 39 17.73 -29.33 -6.99
N LYS A 40 18.88 -28.89 -7.49
CA LYS A 40 19.99 -28.43 -6.66
C LYS A 40 20.51 -27.08 -7.13
N GLY A 41 21.12 -26.35 -6.20
CA GLY A 41 21.63 -25.01 -6.41
C GLY A 41 22.88 -25.00 -7.28
N ALA A 42 23.25 -23.81 -7.75
CA ALA A 42 24.44 -23.60 -8.58
C ALA A 42 25.72 -24.13 -7.91
N PHE A 43 25.86 -23.94 -6.59
CA PHE A 43 27.03 -24.40 -5.84
C PHE A 43 27.12 -25.93 -5.67
N TYR A 44 26.05 -26.66 -6.00
CA TYR A 44 26.00 -28.12 -5.97
C TYR A 44 26.05 -28.75 -7.38
N GLY A 45 26.49 -27.97 -8.37
CA GLY A 45 26.72 -28.44 -9.74
C GLY A 45 25.52 -28.33 -10.68
N HIS A 46 24.52 -27.50 -10.36
CA HIS A 46 23.39 -27.24 -11.26
C HIS A 46 23.09 -25.73 -11.37
N GLY A 47 23.95 -25.02 -12.10
CA GLY A 47 23.85 -23.57 -12.30
C GLY A 47 22.56 -23.08 -12.98
N MET A 48 21.89 -23.96 -13.73
CA MET A 48 20.62 -23.64 -14.39
C MET A 48 19.51 -23.30 -13.38
N GLN A 49 19.60 -23.78 -12.13
CA GLN A 49 18.61 -23.45 -11.11
C GLN A 49 18.57 -21.95 -10.82
N PHE A 50 19.72 -21.28 -10.77
CA PHE A 50 19.78 -19.83 -10.56
C PHE A 50 19.07 -19.05 -11.66
N VAL A 51 19.31 -19.43 -12.91
CA VAL A 51 18.64 -18.81 -14.08
C VAL A 51 17.13 -19.04 -14.03
N LYS A 52 16.68 -20.27 -13.72
CA LYS A 52 15.25 -20.58 -13.57
C LYS A 52 14.58 -19.70 -12.52
N GLN A 53 15.23 -19.47 -11.38
CA GLN A 53 14.68 -18.60 -10.33
C GLN A 53 14.56 -17.15 -10.78
N LEU A 54 15.55 -16.63 -11.52
CA LEU A 54 15.49 -15.27 -12.07
C LEU A 54 14.40 -15.12 -13.14
N VAL A 55 14.28 -16.09 -14.05
CA VAL A 55 13.23 -16.09 -15.08
C VAL A 55 11.84 -16.14 -14.43
N GLY A 56 11.66 -17.00 -13.43
CA GLY A 56 10.41 -17.07 -12.66
C GLY A 56 10.10 -15.74 -11.96
N ALA A 57 11.09 -15.12 -11.32
CA ALA A 57 10.93 -13.82 -10.69
C ALA A 57 10.55 -12.73 -11.70
N SER A 58 11.22 -12.66 -12.86
CA SER A 58 10.91 -11.71 -13.93
C SER A 58 9.50 -11.91 -14.48
N PHE A 59 9.06 -13.16 -14.64
CA PHE A 59 7.69 -13.47 -15.06
C PHE A 59 6.67 -12.96 -14.05
N ILE A 60 6.86 -13.26 -12.75
CA ILE A 60 5.96 -12.83 -11.68
C ILE A 60 5.89 -11.30 -11.62
N ILE A 61 7.03 -10.61 -11.69
CA ILE A 61 7.10 -9.14 -11.69
C ILE A 61 6.34 -8.57 -12.90
N GLY A 62 6.68 -9.02 -14.11
CA GLY A 62 6.05 -8.54 -15.33
C GLY A 62 4.54 -8.78 -15.34
N TRP A 63 4.12 -9.98 -14.96
CA TRP A 63 2.71 -10.34 -14.86
C TRP A 63 1.94 -9.45 -13.88
N ASN A 64 2.48 -9.24 -12.67
CA ASN A 64 1.83 -8.40 -11.67
C ASN A 64 1.80 -6.93 -12.09
N VAL A 65 2.87 -6.40 -12.67
CA VAL A 65 2.88 -5.01 -13.18
C VAL A 65 1.81 -4.83 -14.25
N VAL A 66 1.72 -5.75 -15.23
CA VAL A 66 0.76 -5.65 -16.32
C VAL A 66 -0.68 -5.83 -15.82
N VAL A 67 -0.97 -6.93 -15.15
CA VAL A 67 -2.35 -7.29 -14.75
C VAL A 67 -2.89 -6.34 -13.70
N THR A 68 -2.11 -6.00 -12.66
CA THR A 68 -2.55 -5.06 -11.63
C THR A 68 -2.79 -3.68 -12.23
N SER A 69 -1.92 -3.21 -13.14
CA SER A 69 -2.14 -1.93 -13.82
C SER A 69 -3.43 -1.94 -14.64
N ILE A 70 -3.70 -3.01 -15.39
CA ILE A 70 -4.95 -3.14 -16.16
C ILE A 70 -6.16 -3.08 -15.22
N ILE A 71 -6.14 -3.85 -14.12
CA ILE A 71 -7.25 -3.86 -13.15
C ILE A 71 -7.48 -2.47 -12.57
N LEU A 72 -6.42 -1.80 -12.10
CA LEU A 72 -6.53 -0.46 -11.53
C LEU A 72 -7.03 0.56 -12.56
N LEU A 73 -6.55 0.50 -13.81
CA LEU A 73 -7.02 1.38 -14.88
C LEU A 73 -8.50 1.15 -15.22
N VAL A 74 -8.96 -0.11 -15.23
CA VAL A 74 -10.38 -0.43 -15.42
C VAL A 74 -11.23 0.12 -14.28
N ILE A 75 -10.80 -0.09 -13.03
CA ILE A 75 -11.51 0.44 -11.85
C ILE A 75 -11.58 1.98 -11.91
N ARG A 76 -10.48 2.63 -12.33
CA ARG A 76 -10.39 4.09 -12.45
C ARG A 76 -11.46 4.70 -13.37
N VAL A 77 -11.98 3.95 -14.34
CA VAL A 77 -13.07 4.41 -15.22
C VAL A 77 -14.36 4.64 -14.44
N PHE A 78 -14.61 3.86 -13.38
CA PHE A 78 -15.86 3.89 -12.63
C PHE A 78 -15.73 4.63 -11.30
N LEU A 79 -14.57 4.56 -10.64
CA LEU A 79 -14.33 5.14 -9.32
C LEU A 79 -12.91 5.72 -9.20
N PRO A 80 -12.74 6.86 -8.52
CA PRO A 80 -11.42 7.41 -8.24
C PRO A 80 -10.64 6.48 -7.30
N LEU A 81 -9.44 6.06 -7.71
CA LEU A 81 -8.58 5.17 -6.90
C LEU A 81 -7.93 5.85 -5.69
N ARG A 82 -7.89 7.19 -5.68
CA ARG A 82 -7.27 8.00 -4.64
C ARG A 82 -8.25 9.11 -4.26
N MET A 83 -8.41 9.28 -2.95
CA MET A 83 -9.17 10.38 -2.36
C MET A 83 -8.61 11.74 -2.80
N PRO A 84 -9.45 12.78 -2.95
CA PRO A 84 -8.98 14.14 -3.26
C PRO A 84 -7.94 14.64 -2.26
N ASP A 85 -7.00 15.48 -2.70
CA ASP A 85 -5.92 15.97 -1.81
C ASP A 85 -6.45 16.77 -0.60
N GLU A 86 -7.60 17.44 -0.76
CA GLU A 86 -8.28 18.16 0.33
C GLU A 86 -8.82 17.22 1.42
N GLU A 87 -9.44 16.10 1.03
CA GLU A 87 -9.94 15.09 1.96
C GLU A 87 -8.79 14.26 2.56
N LEU A 88 -7.71 14.01 1.80
CA LEU A 88 -6.50 13.35 2.30
C LEU A 88 -5.81 14.11 3.43
N LEU A 89 -5.93 15.45 3.46
CA LEU A 89 -5.42 16.28 4.56
C LEU A 89 -6.23 16.13 5.85
N ILE A 90 -7.55 15.87 5.72
CA ILE A 90 -8.44 15.62 6.86
C ILE A 90 -8.23 14.20 7.38
N GLY A 91 -8.07 13.23 6.47
CA GLY A 91 -7.75 11.85 6.81
C GLY A 91 -9.00 11.04 7.19
N ASP A 92 -8.91 10.32 8.31
CA ASP A 92 -9.92 9.32 8.70
C ASP A 92 -11.32 9.93 8.96
N ASP A 93 -11.37 11.18 9.46
CA ASP A 93 -12.63 11.91 9.64
C ASP A 93 -13.34 12.17 8.30
N ALA A 94 -12.60 12.43 7.20
CA ALA A 94 -13.19 12.55 5.87
C ALA A 94 -13.60 11.20 5.27
N ALA A 95 -12.90 10.11 5.61
CA ALA A 95 -13.18 8.78 5.08
C ALA A 95 -14.33 8.06 5.82
N HIS A 96 -14.37 8.18 7.15
CA HIS A 96 -15.23 7.39 8.03
C HIS A 96 -16.03 8.23 9.04
N GLY A 97 -15.76 9.54 9.17
CA GLY A 97 -16.44 10.41 10.14
C GLY A 97 -16.06 10.15 11.60
N GLU A 98 -14.91 9.52 11.81
CA GLU A 98 -14.40 9.11 13.12
C GLU A 98 -12.99 9.67 13.35
N ASP A 99 -12.71 10.07 14.60
CA ASP A 99 -11.36 10.36 15.04
C ASP A 99 -10.72 9.09 15.60
N ALA A 100 -9.64 8.62 14.98
CA ALA A 100 -8.89 7.44 15.43
C ALA A 100 -8.39 7.54 16.89
N TYR A 101 -8.25 8.77 17.40
CA TYR A 101 -7.94 9.07 18.80
C TYR A 101 -8.90 10.09 19.38
N ALA A 102 -10.06 9.64 19.87
CA ALA A 102 -10.84 10.41 20.84
C ALA A 102 -10.16 10.33 22.21
N LEU A 103 -9.03 11.01 22.40
CA LEU A 103 -8.43 11.19 23.72
C LEU A 103 -9.46 11.91 24.59
N ALA A 104 -10.15 11.15 25.43
CA ALA A 104 -11.20 11.63 26.32
C ALA A 104 -10.72 12.86 27.10
N GLY A 105 -11.15 14.06 26.70
CA GLY A 105 -10.78 15.28 27.43
C GLY A 105 -10.81 16.63 26.71
N GLN A 106 -11.16 16.75 25.43
CA GLN A 106 -11.41 18.07 24.82
C GLN A 106 -12.83 18.17 24.28
N GLY A 107 -13.77 18.30 25.23
CA GLY A 107 -15.14 18.76 24.98
C GLY A 107 -15.19 20.24 24.59
N GLN A 108 -14.63 20.60 23.45
CA GLN A 108 -14.93 21.85 22.77
C GLN A 108 -15.43 21.47 21.38
N ARG A 109 -16.75 21.26 21.28
CA ARG A 109 -17.47 21.49 20.04
C ARG A 109 -17.20 22.93 19.61
N GLU A 110 -16.18 23.15 18.80
CA GLU A 110 -16.01 24.42 18.12
C GLU A 110 -17.13 24.50 17.09
N LYS A 111 -18.23 25.13 17.49
CA LYS A 111 -19.32 25.50 16.60
C LYS A 111 -18.74 26.47 15.57
N SER A 112 -18.24 25.95 14.46
CA SER A 112 -18.09 26.74 13.23
C SER A 112 -19.45 26.90 12.56
N THR A 113 -20.42 27.47 13.29
CA THR A 113 -21.62 28.04 12.68
C THR A 113 -21.25 29.44 12.20
N LYS A 114 -20.94 29.58 10.91
CA LYS A 114 -20.98 30.84 10.16
C LYS A 114 -22.37 31.47 10.29
N ASN A 115 -22.62 32.21 11.37
CA ASN A 115 -23.84 33.04 11.50
C ASN A 115 -23.63 34.28 12.39
N GLY A 116 -22.38 34.72 12.61
CA GLY A 116 -22.05 35.90 13.43
C GLY A 116 -22.14 37.24 12.71
N ASN A 117 -22.17 37.28 11.38
CA ASN A 117 -22.06 38.54 10.63
C ASN A 117 -23.37 39.34 10.58
N ASN A 118 -24.51 38.71 10.84
CA ASN A 118 -25.82 39.37 10.72
C ASN A 118 -26.33 39.95 12.06
N PHE A 119 -25.81 39.47 13.20
CA PHE A 119 -26.27 39.92 14.52
C PHE A 119 -25.66 41.28 14.93
N PHE A 120 -24.42 41.56 14.52
CA PHE A 120 -23.76 42.86 14.75
C PHE A 120 -24.17 43.95 13.73
N ALA A 121 -24.86 43.57 12.65
CA ALA A 121 -25.44 44.51 11.69
C ALA A 121 -26.82 45.00 12.17
N GLU A 122 -27.64 44.10 12.72
CA GLU A 122 -28.98 44.45 13.23
C GLU A 122 -28.91 45.28 14.52
N ALA A 123 -27.98 44.97 15.43
CA ALA A 123 -27.83 45.68 16.71
C ALA A 123 -27.33 47.14 16.57
N ARG A 124 -26.77 47.51 15.41
CA ARG A 124 -26.33 48.91 15.12
C ARG A 124 -27.42 49.80 14.53
N ASN A 125 -28.55 49.23 14.13
CA ASN A 125 -29.68 49.98 13.56
C ASN A 125 -30.84 50.23 14.56
N LEU A 126 -30.70 49.78 15.82
CA LEU A 126 -31.76 49.88 16.84
C LEU A 126 -31.47 50.88 17.97
N SER A 127 -30.58 51.86 17.78
CA SER A 127 -30.49 53.02 18.68
C SER A 127 -31.14 54.26 18.04
N PRO A 128 -32.42 54.57 18.35
CA PRO A 128 -32.97 55.90 18.10
C PRO A 128 -32.60 56.84 19.26
N VAL A 129 -31.92 57.94 18.89
CA VAL A 129 -31.72 59.22 19.62
C VAL A 129 -30.96 59.19 20.94
#